data_AF-A0A9N9NWG3-F1
#
_entry.id   AF-A0A9N9NWG3-F1
#
_cell.length_a   1.000
_cell.length_b   1.000
_cell.length_c   1.000
_cell.angle_alpha   90.00
_cell.angle_beta   90.00
_cell.angle_gamma   90.00
#
_symmetry.space_group_name_H-M   'P 1'
#
loop_
_entity.id
_entity.type
_entity.pdbx_description
1 polymer ?
#
loop_
_entity_poly.entity_id
_entity_poly.type
_entity_poly.pdbx_seq_one_letter_code
_entity_poly.pdbx_strand_id
1 'polypeptide(L)'
;SPILNRNTKPAVLSCFGDIALAIGGKFEVYLEVVMMVLAQASTMRTSKEANYDMIDYVMALREGILEAYVGIVQGLKSGDKAELLLRYIEQIFNFLMMTWNDIDRSEIIVRSMIGLIG
;
A
#
# COMPACT_ATOMS: atom_id res chain seq x y z
N SER A 1 -24.89 9.28 9.67
CA SER A 1 -24.00 8.76 8.60
C SER A 1 -23.60 7.35 8.96
N PRO A 2 -23.75 6.34 8.09
CA PRO A 2 -23.39 4.98 8.45
C PRO A 2 -21.88 4.97 8.68
N ILE A 3 -21.50 4.57 9.89
CA ILE A 3 -20.11 4.52 10.34
C ILE A 3 -19.48 3.41 9.51
N LEU A 4 -18.82 3.79 8.42
CA LEU A 4 -18.03 2.88 7.60
C LEU A 4 -17.06 2.18 8.54
N ASN A 5 -17.17 0.85 8.64
CA ASN A 5 -16.31 0.04 9.49
C ASN A 5 -14.87 0.38 9.15
N ARG A 6 -14.06 0.78 10.13
CA ARG A 6 -12.68 1.23 9.91
C ARG A 6 -11.88 0.20 9.10
N ASN A 7 -12.20 -1.09 9.25
CA ASN A 7 -11.57 -2.20 8.53
C ASN A 7 -11.83 -2.25 7.02
N THR A 8 -12.76 -1.46 6.47
CA THR A 8 -12.99 -1.46 5.01
C THR A 8 -11.89 -0.73 4.24
N LYS A 9 -11.23 0.26 4.84
CA LYS A 9 -10.19 1.04 4.15
C LYS A 9 -8.98 0.18 3.76
N PRO A 10 -8.36 -0.59 4.67
CA PRO A 10 -7.28 -1.51 4.31
C PRO A 10 -7.62 -2.45 3.15
N ALA A 11 -8.79 -3.09 3.21
CA ALA A 11 -9.24 -4.04 2.19
C ALA A 11 -9.42 -3.38 0.81
N VAL A 12 -9.95 -2.16 0.76
CA VAL A 12 -10.10 -1.42 -0.50
C VAL A 12 -8.74 -1.08 -1.12
N LEU A 13 -7.75 -0.71 -0.30
CA LEU A 13 -6.41 -0.40 -0.81
C LEU A 13 -5.74 -1.64 -1.39
N SER A 14 -5.77 -2.76 -0.66
CA SER A 14 -5.24 -4.04 -1.13
C SER A 14 -5.88 -4.47 -2.46
N CYS A 15 -7.20 -4.30 -2.58
CA CYS A 15 -7.95 -4.63 -3.80
C CYS A 15 -7.46 -3.86 -5.05
N PHE A 16 -6.87 -2.67 -4.92
CA PHE A 16 -6.23 -2.02 -6.07
C PHE A 16 -5.07 -2.84 -6.64
N GLY A 17 -4.31 -3.51 -5.78
CA GLY A 17 -3.27 -4.46 -6.18
C GLY A 17 -3.86 -5.66 -6.93
N ASP A 18 -4.94 -6.25 -6.41
CA ASP A 18 -5.65 -7.36 -7.08
C ASP A 18 -6.14 -6.97 -8.47
N ILE A 19 -6.71 -5.77 -8.61
CA ILE A 19 -7.16 -5.25 -9.91
C ILE A 19 -5.96 -5.08 -10.85
N ALA A 20 -4.87 -4.49 -10.38
CA ALA A 20 -3.65 -4.32 -11.17
C ALA A 20 -3.08 -5.66 -11.65
N LEU A 21 -3.09 -6.68 -10.79
CA LEU A 21 -2.71 -8.05 -11.16
C LEU A 21 -3.64 -8.64 -12.23
N ALA A 22 -4.95 -8.42 -12.10
CA ALA A 22 -5.94 -8.99 -12.99
C ALA A 22 -5.94 -8.35 -14.39
N ILE A 23 -5.72 -7.03 -14.49
CA ILE A 23 -5.81 -6.30 -15.77
C ILE A 23 -4.46 -5.91 -16.36
N GLY A 24 -3.36 -6.13 -15.63
CA GLY A 24 -1.99 -5.88 -16.06
C GLY A 24 -1.77 -4.44 -16.52
N GLY A 25 -1.17 -4.28 -17.71
CA GLY A 25 -0.85 -2.97 -18.28
C GLY A 25 -2.06 -2.04 -18.50
N LYS A 26 -3.29 -2.58 -18.57
CA LYS A 26 -4.51 -1.75 -18.66
C LYS A 26 -4.76 -0.93 -17.40
N PHE A 27 -4.05 -1.22 -16.30
CA PHE A 27 -4.11 -0.46 -15.06
C PHE A 27 -3.50 0.94 -15.18
N GLU A 28 -2.72 1.22 -16.22
CA GLU A 28 -2.13 2.53 -16.55
C GLU A 28 -3.08 3.70 -16.32
N VAL A 29 -4.35 3.58 -16.77
CA VAL A 29 -5.34 4.67 -16.69
C VAL A 29 -5.77 5.02 -15.26
N TYR A 30 -5.56 4.11 -14.30
CA TYR A 30 -5.89 4.29 -12.89
C TYR A 30 -4.66 4.60 -12.04
N LEU A 31 -3.46 4.38 -12.58
CA LEU A 31 -2.21 4.39 -11.83
C LEU A 31 -2.03 5.71 -11.06
N GLU A 32 -2.18 6.85 -11.72
CA GLU A 32 -1.98 8.15 -11.08
C GLU A 32 -2.91 8.37 -9.88
N VAL A 33 -4.20 8.12 -10.06
CA VAL A 33 -5.21 8.28 -9.01
C VAL A 33 -4.95 7.32 -7.85
N VAL A 34 -4.64 6.06 -8.15
CA VAL A 34 -4.37 5.05 -7.12
C VAL A 34 -3.10 5.41 -6.34
N MET A 35 -2.03 5.85 -7.02
CA MET A 35 -0.81 6.26 -6.34
C MET A 35 -1.03 7.48 -5.44
N MET A 36 -1.86 8.45 -5.84
CA MET A 36 -2.26 9.55 -4.97
C MET A 36 -3.04 9.08 -3.74
N VAL A 37 -3.96 8.13 -3.89
CA VAL A 37 -4.73 7.57 -2.77
C VAL A 37 -3.81 6.83 -1.80
N LEU A 38 -2.87 6.02 -2.30
CA LEU A 38 -1.89 5.32 -1.46
C LEU A 38 -0.96 6.30 -0.72
N ALA A 39 -0.53 7.37 -1.39
CA ALA A 39 0.27 8.42 -0.76
C ALA A 39 -0.50 9.07 0.40
N GLN A 40 -1.76 9.46 0.18
CA GLN A 40 -2.59 10.05 1.25
C GLN A 40 -2.82 9.07 2.40
N ALA A 41 -3.15 7.82 2.11
CA ALA A 41 -3.36 6.79 3.13
C ALA A 41 -2.10 6.56 3.98
N SER A 42 -0.91 6.61 3.36
CA SER A 42 0.36 6.43 4.07
C SER A 42 0.66 7.51 5.11
N THR A 43 0.04 8.68 5.03
CA THR A 43 0.24 9.76 6.02
C THR A 43 -0.40 9.48 7.38
N MET A 44 -1.29 8.48 7.46
CA MET A 44 -1.90 8.09 8.74
C MET A 44 -0.86 7.47 9.67
N ARG A 45 -0.70 8.07 10.85
CA ARG A 45 0.24 7.64 11.88
C ARG A 45 -0.48 7.34 13.19
N THR A 46 0.08 6.41 13.96
CA THR A 46 -0.28 6.22 15.36
C THR A 46 0.28 7.38 16.20
N SER A 47 -0.52 7.90 17.13
CA SER A 47 -0.02 8.78 18.19
C SER A 47 0.62 7.94 19.29
N LYS A 48 1.52 8.53 20.09
CA LYS A 48 2.11 7.85 21.27
C LYS A 48 1.08 7.41 22.32
N GLU A 49 -0.11 8.01 22.26
CA GLU A 49 -1.26 7.73 23.14
C GLU A 49 -2.33 6.88 22.43
N ALA A 50 -2.03 6.31 21.25
CA ALA A 50 -2.98 5.48 20.52
C ALA A 50 -3.33 4.22 21.33
N ASN A 51 -4.62 3.88 21.37
CA ASN A 51 -5.05 2.60 21.91
C ASN A 51 -4.68 1.45 20.95
N TYR A 52 -4.68 0.23 21.46
CA TYR A 52 -4.34 -0.98 20.69
C TYR A 52 -5.15 -1.10 19.39
N ASP A 53 -6.46 -0.83 19.42
CA ASP A 53 -7.31 -0.87 18.22
C ASP A 53 -6.85 0.08 17.10
N MET A 54 -6.33 1.26 17.45
CA MET A 54 -5.83 2.22 16.48
C MET A 54 -4.48 1.78 15.91
N ILE A 55 -3.63 1.14 16.73
CA ILE A 55 -2.37 0.55 16.28
C ILE A 55 -2.65 -0.56 15.28
N ASP A 56 -3.53 -1.51 15.61
CA ASP A 56 -3.93 -2.61 14.74
C ASP A 56 -4.52 -2.11 13.43
N TYR A 57 -5.37 -1.07 13.50
CA TYR A 57 -5.94 -0.45 12.30
C TYR A 57 -4.86 0.16 11.40
N VAL A 58 -3.89 0.89 11.96
CA VAL A 58 -2.79 1.48 11.16
C VAL A 58 -1.88 0.40 10.59
N MET A 59 -1.63 -0.69 11.32
CA MET A 59 -0.86 -1.82 10.80
C MET A 59 -1.59 -2.49 9.63
N ALA A 60 -2.89 -2.77 9.78
CA ALA A 60 -3.71 -3.31 8.69
C ALA A 60 -3.72 -2.38 7.47
N LEU A 61 -3.79 -1.06 7.69
CA LEU A 61 -3.72 -0.07 6.61
C LEU A 61 -2.39 -0.15 5.85
N ARG A 62 -1.27 -0.29 6.56
CA ARG A 62 0.06 -0.41 5.93
C ARG A 62 0.24 -1.72 5.19
N GLU A 63 -0.28 -2.80 5.73
CA GLU A 63 -0.32 -4.09 5.05
C GLU A 63 -1.10 -3.97 3.72
N GLY A 64 -2.30 -3.39 3.76
CA GLY A 64 -3.09 -3.18 2.54
C GLY A 64 -2.41 -2.25 1.52
N ILE A 65 -1.65 -1.24 1.96
CA ILE A 65 -0.85 -0.39 1.06
C ILE A 65 0.33 -1.18 0.46
N LEU A 66 0.99 -2.04 1.24
CA LEU A 66 2.08 -2.89 0.75
C LEU A 66 1.56 -3.88 -0.30
N GLU A 67 0.45 -4.56 -0.03
CA GLU A 67 -0.21 -5.47 -0.97
C GLU A 67 -0.60 -4.74 -2.26
N ALA A 68 -1.13 -3.52 -2.14
CA ALA A 68 -1.42 -2.68 -3.30
C ALA A 68 -0.16 -2.41 -4.14
N TYR A 69 0.95 -1.98 -3.51
CA TYR A 69 2.19 -1.74 -4.24
C TYR A 69 2.75 -3.02 -4.89
N VAL A 70 2.73 -4.15 -4.19
CA VAL A 70 3.18 -5.43 -4.75
C VAL A 70 2.34 -5.80 -5.98
N GLY A 71 1.02 -5.72 -5.88
CA GLY A 71 0.12 -6.03 -6.99
C GLY A 71 0.28 -5.08 -8.18
N ILE A 72 0.46 -3.78 -7.92
CA ILE A 72 0.70 -2.78 -8.97
C ILE A 72 2.04 -3.03 -9.68
N VAL A 73 3.12 -3.26 -8.92
CA VAL A 73 4.45 -3.52 -9.49
C VAL A 73 4.42 -4.79 -10.34
N GLN A 74 3.83 -5.87 -9.83
CA GLN A 74 3.71 -7.13 -10.55
C GLN A 74 2.81 -7.02 -11.78
N GLY A 75 1.65 -6.35 -11.66
CA GLY A 75 0.69 -6.15 -12.74
C GLY A 75 1.23 -5.30 -13.89
N LEU A 76 1.93 -4.20 -13.58
CA LEU A 76 2.56 -3.38 -14.62
C LEU A 76 3.77 -4.08 -15.25
N LYS A 77 4.53 -4.87 -14.48
CA LYS A 77 5.63 -5.69 -15.02
C LYS A 77 5.13 -6.76 -15.98
N SER A 78 4.06 -7.49 -15.62
CA SER A 78 3.47 -8.50 -16.50
C SER A 78 2.80 -7.90 -17.74
N GLY A 79 2.37 -6.64 -17.65
CA GLY A 79 1.79 -5.87 -18.74
C GLY A 79 2.78 -5.09 -19.62
N ASP A 80 4.09 -5.28 -19.46
CA ASP A 80 5.15 -4.55 -20.19
C ASP A 80 5.08 -3.02 -20.03
N LYS A 81 4.68 -2.57 -18.84
CA LYS A 81 4.48 -1.15 -18.46
C LYS A 81 5.25 -0.77 -17.20
N ALA A 82 6.28 -1.55 -16.85
CA ALA A 82 7.09 -1.32 -15.64
C ALA A 82 7.76 0.06 -15.61
N GLU A 83 8.07 0.65 -16.77
CA GLU A 83 8.65 1.99 -16.89
C GLU A 83 7.81 3.10 -16.25
N LEU A 84 6.48 2.92 -16.19
CA LEU A 84 5.57 3.87 -15.56
C LEU A 84 5.81 3.99 -14.05
N LEU A 85 6.40 2.97 -13.42
CA LEU A 85 6.72 2.95 -12.00
C LEU A 85 7.87 3.88 -11.64
N LEU A 86 8.76 4.23 -12.58
CA LEU A 86 9.97 5.02 -12.32
C LEU A 86 9.66 6.33 -11.59
N ARG A 87 8.56 7.00 -11.97
CA ARG A 87 8.14 8.27 -11.36
C ARG A 87 7.60 8.14 -9.94
N TYR A 88 7.34 6.92 -9.47
CA TYR A 88 6.78 6.64 -8.15
C TYR A 88 7.74 5.90 -7.22
N ILE A 89 8.96 5.58 -7.68
CA ILE A 89 9.97 4.89 -6.87
C ILE A 89 10.22 5.64 -5.55
N GLU A 90 10.41 6.96 -5.61
CA GLU A 90 10.64 7.78 -4.41
C GLU A 90 9.48 7.65 -3.40
N GLN A 91 8.23 7.73 -3.88
CA GLN A 91 7.04 7.55 -3.03
C GLN A 91 7.03 6.17 -2.36
N ILE A 92 7.30 5.11 -3.12
CA ILE A 92 7.31 3.74 -2.61
C ILE A 92 8.40 3.59 -1.53
N PHE A 93 9.62 4.05 -1.80
CA PHE A 93 10.72 3.94 -0.85
C PHE A 93 10.53 4.80 0.40
N ASN A 94 9.93 5.99 0.27
CA ASN A 94 9.57 6.80 1.43
C ASN A 94 8.57 6.07 2.34
N PHE A 95 7.57 5.40 1.75
CA PHE A 95 6.64 4.58 2.50
C PHE A 95 7.31 3.37 3.16
N LEU A 96 8.20 2.67 2.45
CA LEU A 96 8.97 1.56 3.00
C LEU A 96 9.83 2.01 4.19
N MET A 97 10.54 3.12 4.05
CA MET A 97 11.35 3.67 5.13
C MET A 97 10.51 4.09 6.34
N MET A 98 9.34 4.70 6.11
CA MET A 98 8.42 5.04 7.19
C MET A 98 7.94 3.78 7.93
N THR A 99 7.58 2.73 7.20
CA THR A 99 7.08 1.48 7.76
C THR A 99 8.17 0.68 8.47
N TRP A 100 9.41 0.71 7.95
CA TRP A 100 10.59 0.12 8.58
C TRP A 100 10.89 0.71 9.96
N ASN A 101 10.78 2.03 10.08
CA ASN A 101 11.09 2.75 11.31
C ASN A 101 9.99 2.66 12.37
N ASP A 102 8.87 2.02 12.07
CA ASP A 102 7.82 1.81 13.06
C ASP A 102 8.18 0.69 14.03
N ILE A 103 7.95 0.92 15.32
CA ILE A 103 8.22 -0.03 16.39
C ILE A 103 7.22 -1.18 16.43
N ASP A 104 5.99 -0.92 15.98
CA ASP A 104 4.87 -1.89 15.99
C ASP A 104 4.83 -2.75 14.71
N ARG A 105 5.85 -2.65 13.85
CA ARG A 105 5.91 -3.39 12.58
C ARG A 105 5.85 -4.90 12.81
N SER A 106 4.98 -5.57 12.05
CA SER A 106 4.84 -7.03 12.08
C SER A 106 5.82 -7.73 11.14
N GLU A 107 6.07 -9.03 11.38
CA GLU A 107 6.85 -9.86 10.46
C GLU A 107 6.23 -9.93 9.05
N ILE A 108 4.89 -9.91 8.98
CA ILE A 108 4.15 -9.93 7.72
C ILE A 108 4.48 -8.69 6.87
N ILE A 109 4.50 -7.52 7.51
CA ILE A 109 4.90 -6.26 6.88
C ILE A 109 6.34 -6.37 6.37
N VAL A 110 7.29 -6.83 7.20
CA VAL A 110 8.71 -6.94 6.81
C VAL A 110 8.88 -7.88 5.62
N ARG A 111 8.22 -9.04 5.63
CA ARG A 111 8.27 -9.99 4.51
C ARG A 111 7.70 -9.39 3.22
N SER A 112 6.61 -8.64 3.33
CA SER A 112 5.98 -7.98 2.17
C SER A 112 6.86 -6.86 1.61
N MET A 113 7.55 -6.10 2.47
CA MET A 113 8.53 -5.10 2.06
C MET A 113 9.70 -5.73 1.30
N ILE A 114 10.24 -6.85 1.79
CA ILE A 114 11.30 -7.60 1.11
C ILE A 114 10.79 -8.09 -0.26
N GLY A 115 9.58 -8.67 -0.29
CA GLY A 115 8.96 -9.14 -1.53
C GLY A 115 8.69 -8.04 -2.56
N LEU A 116 8.44 -6.80 -2.12
CA LEU A 116 8.30 -5.64 -3.01
C LEU A 116 9.62 -5.21 -3.63
N ILE A 117 10.72 -5.31 -2.88
CA ILE A 117 12.06 -4.91 -3.34
C ILE A 117 12.63 -5.95 -4.32
N GLY A 118 12.39 -7.24 -4.07
CA GLY A 118 12.87 -8.36 -4.89
C GLY A 118 13.78 -9.31 -4.14
#